data_AF-A0A4Q4X9E2-F1
#
_entry.id   AF-A0A4Q4X9E2-F1
#
_cell.length_a   1.000
_cell.length_b   1.000
_cell.length_c   1.000
_cell.angle_alpha   90.00
_cell.angle_beta   90.00
_cell.angle_gamma   90.00
#
_symmetry.space_group_name_H-M   'P 1'
#
loop_
_entity.id
_entity.type
_entity.pdbx_description
1 polymer ?
#
loop_
_entity_poly.entity_id
_entity_poly.type
_entity_poly.pdbx_seq_one_letter_code
_entity_poly.pdbx_strand_id
1 'polypeptide(L)'
;MIAPPSMALLESVFNHLVLPPKLPGQQDPDIEGVTHNILTRLIRACDTLGNLSGQTLNQLLILHVAEQNAAILIRRHVSDRLDTVIVEAFEASPTSEDVLAAGNALLWDFPGRAAEIPSDEFLTEAFQQSLAAFLEQASMESLERFEARSVKANFSVIEARNTTHPALITQMLMPLLEALGACASVPRLRKRVRDDVNIQNAELPWRRLPFWLVIRVATRRQLSLLLGNDTGRACYKFLICIVLAQFLDDCVGQLAPELIVTLRAKLCRRLAKLEMDKVRVGSSASAAYNEFFGSTGPLLKRVIETATVRVEAAWADFKRTITRPVPKLPSRADRQHLRLSLPNSGKYLDDLLRLRPVQRTGNLSLYLSGVGDDSVEQVQNFTDRYFKLARMESTIKEGRQSAPDMLEDCQTRCLELANSITDLFTAVGSAYDFNPEQMSIFILNLFELAPGRFAAADLIRNATPPTHPELSPGEMCELSAYPQEYFQPT
;
A
#
# COMPACT_ATOMS: atom_id res chain seq x y z
N MET A 1 -1.51 -22.08 28.91
CA MET A 1 -2.30 -21.29 27.94
C MET A 1 -1.59 -19.96 27.74
N ILE A 2 -0.96 -19.75 26.58
CA ILE A 2 -0.36 -18.45 26.22
C ILE A 2 -1.51 -17.55 25.78
N ALA A 3 -1.59 -16.33 26.32
CA ALA A 3 -2.61 -15.36 25.93
C ALA A 3 -2.56 -15.11 24.41
N PRO A 4 -3.71 -14.90 23.73
CA PRO A 4 -3.70 -14.57 22.32
C PRO A 4 -2.85 -13.30 22.09
N PRO A 5 -2.06 -13.24 21.00
CA PRO A 5 -1.23 -12.08 20.70
C PRO A 5 -2.10 -10.83 20.60
N SER A 6 -1.60 -9.69 21.10
CA SER A 6 -2.30 -8.42 20.96
C SER A 6 -2.44 -8.02 19.50
N MET A 7 -3.46 -7.21 19.17
CA MET A 7 -3.66 -6.71 17.80
C MET A 7 -2.42 -5.97 17.27
N ALA A 8 -1.77 -5.17 18.11
CA ALA A 8 -0.54 -4.44 17.76
C ALA A 8 0.63 -5.39 17.41
N LEU A 9 0.77 -6.50 18.15
CA LEU A 9 1.77 -7.52 17.83
C LEU A 9 1.47 -8.21 16.50
N LEU A 10 0.21 -8.53 16.23
CA LEU A 10 -0.20 -9.12 14.94
C LEU A 10 0.08 -8.19 13.76
N GLU A 11 -0.15 -6.88 13.92
CA GLU A 11 0.17 -5.89 12.89
C GLU A 11 1.68 -5.76 12.66
N SER A 12 2.49 -5.77 13.72
CA SER A 12 3.95 -5.78 13.62
C SER A 12 4.45 -7.02 12.87
N VAL A 13 3.96 -8.21 13.24
CA VAL A 13 4.24 -9.48 12.53
C VAL A 13 3.78 -9.44 11.08
N PHE A 14 2.63 -8.80 10.80
CA PHE A 14 2.12 -8.60 9.45
C PHE A 14 3.12 -7.83 8.59
N ASN A 15 3.68 -6.75 9.11
CA ASN A 15 4.65 -5.91 8.40
C ASN A 15 5.89 -6.73 7.98
N HIS A 16 6.39 -7.62 8.85
CA HIS A 16 7.55 -8.46 8.51
C HIS A 16 7.25 -9.64 7.58
N LEU A 17 6.09 -10.31 7.70
CA LEU A 17 5.73 -11.46 6.86
C LEU A 17 5.20 -11.01 5.49
N VAL A 18 4.33 -10.00 5.48
CA VAL A 18 3.58 -9.53 4.32
C VAL A 18 4.32 -8.42 3.59
N LEU A 19 5.05 -7.54 4.27
CA LEU A 19 5.72 -6.39 3.67
C LEU A 19 4.73 -5.57 2.79
N PRO A 20 3.68 -4.98 3.39
CA PRO A 20 2.71 -4.15 2.67
C PRO A 20 3.34 -2.87 2.09
N PRO A 21 2.66 -2.16 1.18
CA PRO A 21 3.18 -0.91 0.61
C PRO A 21 3.35 0.23 1.63
N LYS A 22 2.50 0.26 2.66
CA LYS A 22 2.60 1.21 3.77
C LYS A 22 3.23 0.49 4.96
N LEU A 23 4.48 0.83 5.26
CA LEU A 23 5.23 0.28 6.38
C LEU A 23 5.32 1.32 7.51
N PRO A 24 5.52 0.89 8.77
CA PRO A 24 5.78 1.82 9.87
C PRO A 24 7.00 2.69 9.58
N GLY A 25 7.04 3.89 10.15
CA GLY A 25 8.18 4.80 10.06
C GLY A 25 9.16 4.70 11.23
N GLN A 26 8.94 3.75 12.14
CA GLN A 26 9.76 3.57 13.34
C GLN A 26 9.93 2.09 13.64
N GLN A 27 11.01 1.73 14.34
CA GLN A 27 11.26 0.37 14.79
C GLN A 27 10.10 -0.18 15.63
N ASP A 28 9.82 -1.48 15.47
CA ASP A 28 8.81 -2.16 16.27
C ASP A 28 9.17 -2.13 17.77
N PRO A 29 8.23 -1.81 18.66
CA PRO A 29 8.51 -1.68 20.09
C PRO A 29 8.80 -3.02 20.79
N ASP A 30 8.31 -4.13 20.21
CA ASP A 30 8.44 -5.49 20.76
C ASP A 30 9.05 -6.44 19.72
N ILE A 31 10.35 -6.26 19.44
CA ILE A 31 11.12 -7.08 18.49
C ILE A 31 11.16 -8.54 18.93
N GLU A 32 11.29 -8.80 20.23
CA GLU A 32 11.32 -10.15 20.80
C GLU A 32 9.99 -10.87 20.60
N GLY A 33 8.87 -10.21 20.89
CA GLY A 33 7.53 -10.76 20.67
C GLY A 33 7.26 -11.06 19.20
N VAL A 34 7.68 -10.18 18.28
CA VAL A 34 7.61 -10.43 16.83
C VAL A 34 8.44 -11.64 16.46
N THR A 35 9.68 -11.71 16.94
CA THR A 35 10.63 -12.80 16.70
C THR A 35 10.04 -14.13 17.16
N HIS A 36 9.55 -14.17 18.39
CA HIS A 36 8.91 -15.34 18.98
C HIS A 36 7.69 -15.78 18.16
N ASN A 37 6.81 -14.84 17.77
CA ASN A 37 5.62 -15.16 16.99
C ASN A 37 5.95 -15.80 15.64
N ILE A 38 6.93 -15.25 14.92
CA ILE A 38 7.42 -15.79 13.64
C ILE A 38 8.01 -17.19 13.86
N LEU A 39 8.84 -17.38 14.89
CA LEU A 39 9.46 -18.65 15.20
C LEU A 39 8.43 -19.72 15.56
N THR A 40 7.48 -19.42 16.45
CA THR A 40 6.41 -20.35 16.84
C THR A 40 5.59 -20.80 15.63
N ARG A 41 5.30 -19.90 14.69
CA ARG A 41 4.58 -20.26 13.45
C ARG A 41 5.40 -21.16 12.56
N LEU A 42 6.70 -20.89 12.44
CA LEU A 42 7.58 -21.74 11.64
C LEU A 42 7.66 -23.15 12.23
N ILE A 43 7.79 -23.27 13.56
CA ILE A 43 7.77 -24.56 14.27
C ILE A 43 6.46 -25.30 13.98
N ARG A 44 5.30 -24.65 14.20
CA ARG A 44 3.99 -25.26 13.91
C ARG A 44 3.84 -25.67 12.45
N ALA A 45 4.35 -24.88 11.52
CA ALA A 45 4.33 -25.19 10.09
C ALA A 45 5.25 -26.38 9.76
N CYS A 46 6.41 -26.46 10.41
CA CYS A 46 7.30 -27.62 10.34
C CYS A 46 6.63 -28.86 10.91
N ASP A 47 5.91 -28.80 12.03
CA ASP A 47 5.16 -29.95 12.57
C ASP A 47 4.05 -30.40 11.62
N THR A 48 3.36 -29.43 11.01
CA THR A 48 2.31 -29.69 10.00
C THR A 48 2.89 -30.42 8.77
N LEU A 49 4.13 -30.11 8.40
CA LEU A 49 4.81 -30.67 7.23
C LEU A 49 5.66 -31.91 7.56
N GLY A 50 6.16 -32.02 8.80
CA GLY A 50 7.12 -33.01 9.29
C GLY A 50 6.53 -34.40 9.48
N ASN A 51 5.20 -34.50 9.52
CA ASN A 51 4.48 -35.76 9.36
C ASN A 51 4.72 -36.44 7.99
N LEU A 52 5.53 -35.85 7.09
CA LEU A 52 5.86 -36.35 5.76
C LEU A 52 7.29 -36.93 5.62
N SER A 53 8.17 -36.78 6.61
CA SER A 53 9.57 -37.21 6.47
C SER A 53 10.05 -37.98 7.70
N GLY A 54 9.88 -39.30 7.68
CA GLY A 54 10.46 -40.23 8.66
C GLY A 54 11.98 -40.38 8.54
N GLN A 55 12.72 -39.30 8.27
CA GLN A 55 14.17 -39.29 8.16
C GLN A 55 14.82 -38.56 9.35
N THR A 56 15.85 -39.17 9.90
CA THR A 56 16.68 -38.60 10.97
C THR A 56 17.39 -37.35 10.44
N LEU A 57 17.08 -36.20 11.05
CA LEU A 57 17.66 -34.92 10.67
C LEU A 57 19.16 -34.89 10.99
N ASN A 58 20.00 -34.59 10.00
CA ASN A 58 21.32 -34.03 10.31
C ASN A 58 21.09 -32.74 11.10
N GLN A 59 21.61 -32.70 12.33
CA GLN A 59 21.46 -31.56 13.22
C GLN A 59 22.15 -30.34 12.61
N LEU A 60 21.36 -29.34 12.24
CA LEU A 60 21.81 -28.02 11.80
C LEU A 60 21.64 -27.06 12.98
N LEU A 61 22.74 -26.55 13.50
CA LEU A 61 22.74 -25.48 14.48
C LEU A 61 22.70 -24.13 13.74
N ILE A 62 21.73 -23.30 14.09
CA ILE A 62 21.53 -21.96 13.50
C ILE A 62 21.80 -20.95 14.60
N LEU A 63 22.81 -20.11 14.41
CA LEU A 63 23.18 -19.04 15.33
C LEU A 63 22.96 -17.69 14.65
N HIS A 64 22.29 -16.77 15.32
CA HIS A 64 22.10 -15.39 14.88
C HIS A 64 22.90 -14.48 15.82
N VAL A 65 24.00 -13.93 15.33
CA VAL A 65 24.88 -13.00 16.05
C VAL A 65 24.36 -11.59 15.75
N ALA A 66 23.40 -11.15 16.56
CA ALA A 66 22.60 -9.94 16.29
C ALA A 66 23.47 -8.67 16.17
N GLU A 67 24.36 -8.45 17.15
CA GLU A 67 25.22 -7.27 17.21
C GLU A 67 26.22 -7.19 16.04
N GLN A 68 26.55 -8.34 15.42
CA GLN A 68 27.48 -8.41 14.28
C GLN A 68 26.75 -8.58 12.94
N ASN A 69 25.43 -8.40 12.89
CA ASN A 69 24.64 -8.53 11.67
C ASN A 69 24.97 -9.82 10.88
N ALA A 70 25.18 -10.93 11.58
CA ALA A 70 25.69 -12.16 10.98
C ALA A 70 24.91 -13.38 11.45
N ALA A 71 24.87 -14.39 10.61
CA ALA A 71 24.33 -15.70 10.93
C ALA A 71 25.35 -16.78 10.60
N ILE A 72 25.39 -17.81 11.45
CA ILE A 72 26.28 -18.94 11.35
C ILE A 72 25.44 -20.22 11.33
N LEU A 73 25.71 -21.10 10.37
CA LEU A 73 25.12 -22.42 10.28
C LEU A 73 26.22 -23.46 10.51
N ILE A 74 26.05 -24.31 11.52
CA ILE A 74 27.01 -25.37 11.83
C ILE A 74 26.31 -26.71 11.59
N ARG A 75 26.93 -27.56 10.77
CA ARG A 75 26.42 -28.90 10.48
C ARG A 75 27.54 -29.90 10.38
N ARG A 76 27.30 -31.11 10.87
CA ARG A 76 28.17 -32.26 10.61
C ARG A 76 27.97 -32.74 9.18
N HIS A 77 29.06 -33.14 8.55
CA HIS A 77 29.10 -33.69 7.21
C HIS A 77 29.98 -34.94 7.24
N VAL A 78 29.33 -36.09 7.08
CA VAL A 78 30.02 -37.39 7.02
C VAL A 78 30.02 -37.84 5.58
N SER A 79 31.21 -38.00 5.01
CA SER A 79 31.45 -38.67 3.73
C SER A 79 32.24 -39.95 3.96
N ASP A 80 32.27 -40.86 2.99
CA ASP A 80 32.86 -42.21 3.09
C ASP A 80 34.30 -42.28 3.67
N ARG A 81 35.03 -41.15 3.74
CA ARG A 81 36.40 -41.08 4.27
C ARG A 81 36.69 -39.91 5.21
N LEU A 82 35.76 -38.97 5.39
CA LEU A 82 35.98 -37.73 6.13
C LEU A 82 34.74 -37.39 6.96
N ASP A 83 34.94 -37.28 8.27
CA ASP A 83 33.98 -36.71 9.22
C ASP A 83 34.40 -35.27 9.50
N THR A 84 33.62 -34.32 8.99
CA THR A 84 33.93 -32.90 9.08
C THR A 84 32.72 -32.11 9.58
N VAL A 85 33.00 -30.93 10.12
CA VAL A 85 32.01 -29.94 10.50
C VAL A 85 32.12 -28.78 9.52
N ILE A 86 31.00 -28.47 8.86
CA ILE A 86 30.92 -27.35 7.93
C ILE A 86 30.26 -26.19 8.67
N VAL A 87 30.98 -25.07 8.70
CA VAL A 87 30.53 -23.79 9.26
C VAL A 87 30.28 -22.85 8.10
N GLU A 88 29.03 -22.42 7.91
CA GLU A 88 28.63 -21.46 6.88
C GLU A 88 28.28 -20.13 7.54
N ALA A 89 28.81 -18.99 7.05
CA ALA A 89 28.50 -17.67 7.57
C ALA A 89 27.94 -16.74 6.50
N PHE A 90 26.97 -15.91 6.86
CA PHE A 90 26.38 -14.90 5.99
C PHE A 90 25.82 -13.71 6.77
N GLU A 91 25.64 -12.60 6.08
CA GLU A 91 25.10 -11.36 6.64
C GLU A 91 23.57 -11.42 6.80
N ALA A 92 23.05 -10.90 7.91
CA ALA A 92 21.65 -11.05 8.32
C ALA A 92 20.72 -9.95 7.79
N SER A 93 21.25 -8.76 7.51
CA SER A 93 20.53 -7.59 7.03
C SER A 93 21.43 -6.73 6.13
N PRO A 94 20.96 -6.32 4.94
CA PRO A 94 21.74 -5.48 4.04
C PRO A 94 21.78 -4.02 4.52
N THR A 95 22.73 -3.25 4.01
CA THR A 95 22.83 -1.81 4.32
C THR A 95 21.61 -1.04 3.81
N SER A 96 21.31 0.11 4.43
CA SER A 96 20.22 0.99 3.96
C SER A 96 20.39 1.39 2.51
N GLU A 97 21.63 1.67 2.11
CA GLU A 97 21.97 2.10 0.77
C GLU A 97 21.63 1.02 -0.25
N ASP A 98 22.03 -0.23 0.02
CA ASP A 98 21.71 -1.36 -0.86
C ASP A 98 20.20 -1.60 -0.97
N VAL A 99 19.47 -1.45 0.15
CA VAL A 99 18.00 -1.60 0.15
C VAL A 99 17.32 -0.53 -0.69
N LEU A 100 17.70 0.73 -0.48
CA LEU A 100 17.09 1.88 -1.18
C LEU A 100 17.51 1.92 -2.66
N ALA A 101 18.71 1.46 -3.00
CA ALA A 101 19.17 1.33 -4.39
C ALA A 101 18.49 0.17 -5.13
N ALA A 102 18.02 -0.85 -4.42
CA ALA A 102 17.37 -2.00 -5.02
C ALA A 102 15.94 -1.68 -5.48
N GLY A 103 15.72 -1.53 -6.79
CA GLY A 103 14.40 -1.16 -7.32
C GLY A 103 13.23 -2.12 -7.00
N ASN A 104 13.46 -3.36 -6.57
CA ASN A 104 12.37 -4.28 -6.16
C ASN A 104 12.83 -5.38 -5.19
N ALA A 105 14.00 -5.96 -5.45
CA ALA A 105 14.58 -7.02 -4.62
C ALA A 105 16.08 -7.12 -4.83
N LEU A 106 16.82 -7.33 -3.75
CA LEU A 106 18.24 -7.66 -3.76
C LEU A 106 18.44 -9.11 -4.24
N LEU A 107 19.38 -9.31 -5.16
CA LEU A 107 19.88 -10.65 -5.51
C LEU A 107 21.04 -10.96 -4.59
N TRP A 108 20.84 -11.92 -3.69
CA TRP A 108 21.80 -12.22 -2.65
C TRP A 108 22.12 -13.71 -2.61
N ASP A 109 23.41 -14.04 -2.56
CA ASP A 109 23.92 -15.40 -2.51
C ASP A 109 24.28 -15.79 -1.07
N PHE A 110 23.86 -17.00 -0.68
CA PHE A 110 24.11 -17.56 0.65
C PHE A 110 24.75 -18.96 0.53
N PRO A 111 25.72 -19.32 1.38
CA PRO A 111 26.38 -18.46 2.36
C PRO A 111 27.39 -17.50 1.71
N GLY A 112 27.84 -16.51 2.49
CA GLY A 112 28.90 -15.59 2.06
C GLY A 112 30.27 -16.26 2.15
N ARG A 113 30.54 -16.99 3.24
CA ARG A 113 31.77 -17.77 3.44
C ARG A 113 31.43 -19.13 4.06
N ALA A 114 32.29 -20.11 3.83
CA ALA A 114 32.16 -21.43 4.44
C ALA A 114 33.52 -22.05 4.73
N ALA A 115 33.65 -22.64 5.91
CA ALA A 115 34.84 -23.35 6.37
C ALA A 115 34.47 -24.81 6.69
N GLU A 116 35.42 -25.71 6.48
CA GLU A 116 35.32 -27.13 6.80
C GLU A 116 36.42 -27.47 7.80
N ILE A 117 36.02 -28.07 8.94
CA ILE A 117 36.91 -28.39 10.05
C ILE A 117 36.82 -29.89 10.31
N PRO A 118 37.93 -30.61 10.53
CA PRO A 118 37.87 -32.00 10.98
C PRO A 118 37.05 -32.15 12.26
N SER A 119 36.22 -33.18 12.33
CA SER A 119 35.36 -33.45 13.49
C SER A 119 36.17 -33.58 14.78
N ASP A 120 37.35 -34.21 14.72
CA ASP A 120 38.23 -34.39 15.87
C ASP A 120 38.73 -33.06 16.47
N GLU A 121 39.08 -32.10 15.62
CA GLU A 121 39.48 -30.74 16.03
C GLU A 121 38.27 -29.98 16.60
N PHE A 122 37.12 -30.04 15.93
CA PHE A 122 35.91 -29.35 16.36
C PHE A 122 35.34 -29.88 17.69
N LEU A 123 35.49 -31.18 17.96
CA LEU A 123 35.03 -31.83 19.19
C LEU A 123 35.98 -31.63 20.38
N THR A 124 37.14 -30.99 20.16
CA THR A 124 38.04 -30.62 21.25
C THR A 124 37.35 -29.63 22.18
N GLU A 125 37.24 -29.98 23.47
CA GLU A 125 36.50 -29.19 24.46
C GLU A 125 37.02 -27.75 24.55
N ALA A 126 38.34 -27.56 24.54
CA ALA A 126 38.96 -26.23 24.58
C ALA A 126 38.57 -25.37 23.37
N PHE A 127 38.45 -25.97 22.18
CA PHE A 127 38.01 -25.26 20.98
C PHE A 127 36.53 -24.87 21.08
N GLN A 128 35.66 -25.78 21.51
CA GLN A 128 34.22 -25.50 21.68
C GLN A 128 33.96 -24.42 22.71
N GLN A 129 34.66 -24.46 23.86
CA GLN A 129 34.56 -23.43 24.88
C GLN A 129 35.02 -22.06 24.37
N SER A 130 36.14 -22.02 23.65
CA SER A 130 36.66 -20.78 23.06
C SER A 130 35.71 -20.21 22.00
N LEU A 131 35.18 -21.06 21.12
CA LEU A 131 34.21 -20.66 20.10
C LEU A 131 32.89 -20.18 20.73
N ALA A 132 32.38 -20.88 21.74
CA ALA A 132 31.17 -20.50 22.44
C ALA A 132 31.34 -19.15 23.17
N ALA A 133 32.42 -18.97 23.93
CA ALA A 133 32.72 -17.73 24.62
C ALA A 133 32.88 -16.55 23.63
N PHE A 134 33.56 -16.78 22.51
CA PHE A 134 33.69 -15.78 21.45
C PHE A 134 32.32 -15.38 20.87
N LEU A 135 31.47 -16.36 20.55
CA LEU A 135 30.16 -16.10 19.95
C LEU A 135 29.18 -15.46 20.95
N GLU A 136 29.27 -15.82 22.22
CA GLU A 136 28.53 -15.19 23.30
C GLU A 136 28.88 -13.70 23.39
N GLN A 137 30.17 -13.38 23.52
CA GLN A 137 30.67 -12.00 23.56
C GLN A 137 30.28 -11.23 22.29
N ALA A 138 30.51 -11.81 21.12
CA ALA A 138 30.15 -11.20 19.84
C ALA A 138 28.65 -10.92 19.71
N SER A 139 27.79 -11.69 20.38
CA SER A 139 26.33 -11.49 20.35
C SER A 139 25.84 -10.47 21.38
N MET A 140 26.67 -10.07 22.36
CA MET A 140 26.30 -9.13 23.42
C MET A 140 26.97 -7.76 23.27
N GLU A 141 28.14 -7.70 22.63
CA GLU A 141 28.96 -6.49 22.55
C GLU A 141 28.90 -5.85 21.15
N SER A 142 28.63 -4.55 21.10
CA SER A 142 28.85 -3.74 19.89
C SER A 142 30.30 -3.26 19.83
N LEU A 143 30.86 -3.21 18.63
CA LEU A 143 32.24 -2.77 18.40
C LEU A 143 32.22 -1.53 17.50
N GLU A 144 32.67 -0.37 18.02
CA GLU A 144 32.70 0.93 17.30
C GLU A 144 33.40 0.87 15.92
N ARG A 145 34.30 -0.11 15.73
CA ARG A 145 35.02 -0.33 14.47
C ARG A 145 34.13 -0.93 13.37
N PHE A 146 33.11 -1.69 13.76
CA PHE A 146 32.18 -2.35 12.84
C PHE A 146 30.81 -1.69 12.78
N GLU A 147 30.53 -0.75 13.70
CA GLU A 147 29.37 0.11 13.63
C GLU A 147 29.36 0.94 12.34
N ALA A 148 28.16 1.12 11.78
CA ALA A 148 28.00 1.92 10.59
C ALA A 148 28.41 3.37 10.86
N ARG A 149 29.01 4.03 9.85
CA ARG A 149 29.46 5.42 9.95
C ARG A 149 28.85 6.26 8.85
N SER A 150 28.48 7.49 9.18
CA SER A 150 28.08 8.51 8.22
C SER A 150 28.98 9.73 8.35
N VAL A 151 29.15 10.48 7.25
CA VAL A 151 29.87 11.75 7.27
C VAL A 151 28.85 12.86 7.50
N LYS A 152 28.93 13.53 8.65
CA LYS A 152 28.11 14.70 8.98
C LYS A 152 29.03 15.88 9.21
N ALA A 153 28.84 16.96 8.45
CA ALA A 153 29.67 18.17 8.52
C ALA A 153 31.19 17.88 8.51
N ASN A 154 31.64 17.00 7.60
CA ASN A 154 33.03 16.53 7.46
C ASN A 154 33.60 15.68 8.61
N PHE A 155 32.80 15.31 9.61
CA PHE A 155 33.20 14.37 10.65
C PHE A 155 32.52 13.01 10.46
N SER A 156 33.28 11.93 10.68
CA SER A 156 32.73 10.58 10.70
C SER A 156 32.06 10.33 12.04
N VAL A 157 30.75 10.13 12.04
CA VAL A 157 29.93 9.88 13.22
C VAL A 157 29.31 8.50 13.10
N ILE A 158 29.17 7.79 14.22
CA ILE A 158 28.46 6.51 14.30
C ILE A 158 27.00 6.73 13.84
N GLU A 159 26.59 6.00 12.82
CA GLU A 159 25.25 6.04 12.25
C GLU A 159 24.46 4.84 12.77
N ALA A 160 23.92 4.98 13.98
CA ALA A 160 23.10 3.95 14.64
C ALA A 160 21.86 3.51 13.83
N ARG A 161 21.49 4.24 12.78
CA ARG A 161 20.36 3.93 11.90
C ARG A 161 20.66 2.89 10.83
N ASN A 162 21.93 2.57 10.59
CA ASN A 162 22.36 1.64 9.54
C ASN A 162 22.90 0.34 10.14
N THR A 163 23.10 -0.69 9.32
CA THR A 163 23.46 -2.03 9.79
C THR A 163 24.96 -2.14 10.13
N THR A 164 25.29 -2.88 11.19
CA THR A 164 26.68 -3.23 11.55
C THR A 164 27.32 -4.06 10.45
N HIS A 165 28.62 -3.85 10.19
CA HIS A 165 29.36 -4.64 9.21
C HIS A 165 29.70 -6.02 9.78
N PRO A 166 29.42 -7.14 9.06
CA PRO A 166 29.60 -8.51 9.57
C PRO A 166 31.06 -8.98 9.59
N ALA A 167 32.04 -8.07 9.63
CA ALA A 167 33.46 -8.38 9.45
C ALA A 167 34.03 -9.19 10.62
N LEU A 168 33.53 -9.01 11.84
CA LEU A 168 33.97 -9.82 12.98
C LEU A 168 33.76 -11.32 12.72
N ILE A 169 32.62 -11.69 12.16
CA ILE A 169 32.34 -13.09 11.81
C ILE A 169 33.02 -13.45 10.48
N THR A 170 32.75 -12.68 9.42
CA THR A 170 33.14 -13.08 8.05
C THR A 170 34.62 -12.88 7.74
N GLN A 171 35.27 -11.86 8.30
CA GLN A 171 36.66 -11.49 8.01
C GLN A 171 37.64 -11.81 9.15
N MET A 172 37.16 -12.21 10.33
CA MET A 172 38.02 -12.64 11.44
C MET A 172 37.75 -14.08 11.87
N LEU A 173 36.53 -14.44 12.29
CA LEU A 173 36.23 -15.82 12.70
C LEU A 173 36.42 -16.80 11.54
N MET A 174 35.81 -16.55 10.38
CA MET A 174 35.85 -17.51 9.27
C MET A 174 37.27 -17.81 8.75
N PRO A 175 38.19 -16.84 8.59
CA PRO A 175 39.59 -17.15 8.27
C PRO A 175 40.31 -17.97 9.35
N LEU A 176 40.02 -17.76 10.63
CA LEU A 176 40.57 -18.59 11.71
C LEU A 176 40.10 -20.03 11.60
N LEU A 177 38.82 -20.24 11.31
CA LEU A 177 38.26 -21.58 11.08
C LEU A 177 38.85 -22.24 9.83
N GLU A 178 39.08 -21.48 8.75
CA GLU A 178 39.76 -21.96 7.54
C GLU A 178 41.21 -22.35 7.80
N ALA A 179 41.90 -21.65 8.70
CA ALA A 179 43.27 -21.99 9.08
C ALA A 179 43.36 -23.30 9.89
N LEU A 180 42.31 -23.63 10.66
CA LEU A 180 42.20 -24.89 11.40
C LEU A 180 41.79 -26.08 10.52
N GLY A 181 41.24 -25.82 9.34
CA GLY A 181 40.79 -26.85 8.41
C GLY A 181 41.01 -26.44 6.97
N ALA A 182 39.92 -26.18 6.24
CA ALA A 182 39.96 -25.73 4.86
C ALA A 182 38.79 -24.82 4.50
N CYS A 183 38.93 -24.08 3.39
CA CYS A 183 37.80 -23.39 2.77
C CYS A 183 36.84 -24.41 2.14
N ALA A 184 35.55 -24.33 2.48
CA ALA A 184 34.53 -25.27 2.03
C ALA A 184 33.82 -24.76 0.77
N SER A 185 33.76 -25.58 -0.29
CA SER A 185 32.94 -25.29 -1.47
C SER A 185 31.53 -25.85 -1.30
N VAL A 186 30.61 -25.01 -0.82
CA VAL A 186 29.22 -25.40 -0.57
C VAL A 186 28.25 -24.86 -1.63
N PRO A 187 27.14 -25.57 -1.95
CA PRO A 187 26.19 -25.10 -2.98
C PRO A 187 25.62 -23.72 -2.62
N ARG A 188 25.70 -22.75 -3.52
CA ARG A 188 25.18 -21.40 -3.25
C ARG A 188 23.67 -21.32 -3.47
N LEU A 189 22.98 -20.73 -2.50
CA LEU A 189 21.58 -20.37 -2.56
C LEU A 189 21.45 -18.91 -3.00
N ARG A 190 21.07 -18.67 -4.26
CA ARG A 190 20.66 -17.34 -4.73
C ARG A 190 19.22 -17.05 -4.34
N LYS A 191 18.99 -15.98 -3.58
CA LYS A 191 17.67 -15.56 -3.10
C LYS A 191 17.38 -14.13 -3.54
N ARG A 192 16.14 -13.90 -4.00
CA ARG A 192 15.57 -12.55 -4.15
C ARG A 192 15.06 -12.08 -2.80
N VAL A 193 15.78 -11.18 -2.15
CA VAL A 193 15.44 -10.62 -0.84
C VAL A 193 14.71 -9.30 -1.06
N ARG A 194 13.47 -9.24 -0.59
CA ARG A 194 12.73 -7.99 -0.49
C ARG A 194 12.92 -7.45 0.91
N ASP A 195 13.38 -6.24 1.00
CA ASP A 195 13.58 -5.49 2.23
C ASP A 195 13.12 -4.04 1.99
N ASP A 196 12.94 -3.30 3.08
CA ASP A 196 12.61 -1.88 3.05
C ASP A 196 13.14 -1.20 4.31
N VAL A 197 13.44 0.10 4.20
CA VAL A 197 13.89 0.94 5.31
C VAL A 197 13.06 2.21 5.28
N ASN A 198 12.18 2.37 6.27
CA ASN A 198 11.30 3.53 6.36
C ASN A 198 11.55 4.28 7.67
N ILE A 199 11.67 5.60 7.59
CA ILE A 199 11.88 6.47 8.75
C ILE A 199 10.92 7.66 8.70
N GLN A 200 10.14 7.86 9.76
CA GLN A 200 9.21 8.99 9.91
C GLN A 200 9.28 9.51 11.34
N ASN A 201 9.94 10.66 11.53
CA ASN A 201 10.05 11.35 12.83
C ASN A 201 10.46 10.45 14.01
N ALA A 202 11.35 9.49 13.78
CA ALA A 202 11.80 8.52 14.78
C ALA A 202 13.33 8.44 14.87
N GLU A 203 13.86 7.94 15.99
CA GLU A 203 15.29 7.76 16.19
C GLU A 203 15.85 6.63 15.31
N LEU A 204 15.17 5.47 15.35
CA LEU A 204 15.52 4.27 14.59
C LEU A 204 14.47 4.00 13.50
N PRO A 205 14.91 3.69 12.26
CA PRO A 205 14.01 3.37 11.16
C PRO A 205 13.29 2.04 11.41
N TRP A 206 12.10 1.89 10.84
CA TRP A 206 11.54 0.57 10.64
C TRP A 206 12.41 -0.20 9.64
N ARG A 207 12.76 -1.44 10.00
CA ARG A 207 13.46 -2.39 9.15
C ARG A 207 12.80 -3.74 9.25
N ARG A 208 12.92 -4.53 8.19
CA ARG A 208 12.49 -5.91 8.26
C ARG A 208 13.40 -6.69 9.22
N LEU A 209 12.78 -7.48 10.10
CA LEU A 209 13.48 -8.29 11.09
C LEU A 209 14.59 -9.16 10.47
N PRO A 210 15.88 -8.96 10.81
CA PRO A 210 17.00 -9.74 10.27
C PRO A 210 16.87 -11.24 10.55
N PHE A 211 16.44 -11.59 11.76
CA PHE A 211 16.17 -12.97 12.17
C PHE A 211 15.22 -13.71 11.19
N TRP A 212 14.24 -13.00 10.61
CA TRP A 212 13.34 -13.59 9.62
C TRP A 212 14.03 -13.92 8.29
N LEU A 213 15.07 -13.20 7.89
CA LEU A 213 15.91 -13.60 6.75
C LEU A 213 16.74 -14.83 7.10
N VAL A 214 17.41 -14.81 8.26
CA VAL A 214 18.26 -15.90 8.76
C VAL A 214 17.52 -17.22 8.77
N ILE A 215 16.35 -17.27 9.42
CA ILE A 215 15.57 -18.50 9.52
C ILE A 215 15.08 -18.96 8.14
N ARG A 216 14.67 -18.04 7.26
CA ARG A 216 14.25 -18.39 5.89
C ARG A 216 15.38 -18.96 5.04
N VAL A 217 16.61 -18.47 5.21
CA VAL A 217 17.79 -18.98 4.52
C VAL A 217 18.15 -20.35 5.08
N ALA A 218 18.26 -20.47 6.41
CA ALA A 218 18.61 -21.69 7.10
C ALA A 218 17.61 -22.84 6.83
N THR A 219 16.30 -22.58 6.94
CA THR A 219 15.27 -23.59 6.63
C THR A 219 15.34 -24.04 5.18
N ARG A 220 15.51 -23.12 4.23
CA ARG A 220 15.67 -23.49 2.82
C ARG A 220 16.94 -24.32 2.60
N ARG A 221 18.03 -23.94 3.26
CA ARG A 221 19.32 -24.63 3.19
C ARG A 221 19.17 -26.07 3.68
N GLN A 222 18.61 -26.25 4.87
CA GLN A 222 18.36 -27.56 5.47
C GLN A 222 17.50 -28.45 4.57
N LEU A 223 16.37 -27.92 4.07
CA LEU A 223 15.49 -28.68 3.20
C LEU A 223 16.16 -29.08 1.87
N SER A 224 17.05 -28.24 1.36
CA SER A 224 17.80 -28.54 0.12
C SER A 224 18.87 -29.61 0.35
N LEU A 225 19.47 -29.65 1.55
CA LEU A 225 20.44 -30.70 1.92
C LEU A 225 19.75 -32.05 2.15
N LEU A 226 18.56 -32.05 2.74
CA LEU A 226 17.81 -33.28 3.05
C LEU A 226 17.11 -33.88 1.83
N LEU A 227 16.43 -33.05 1.04
CA LEU A 227 15.53 -33.50 -0.04
C LEU A 227 16.11 -33.25 -1.44
N GLY A 228 17.31 -32.69 -1.54
CA GLY A 228 17.87 -32.18 -2.79
C GLY A 228 17.29 -30.80 -3.17
N ASN A 229 17.89 -30.17 -4.18
CA ASN A 229 17.62 -28.77 -4.52
C ASN A 229 16.16 -28.50 -4.96
N ASP A 230 15.61 -29.33 -5.85
CA ASP A 230 14.28 -29.09 -6.42
C ASP A 230 13.15 -29.41 -5.44
N THR A 231 13.17 -30.61 -4.84
CA THR A 231 12.20 -31.03 -3.83
C THR A 231 12.32 -30.20 -2.56
N GLY A 232 13.53 -29.89 -2.10
CA GLY A 232 13.76 -29.00 -0.96
C GLY A 232 13.26 -27.58 -1.20
N ARG A 233 13.44 -27.05 -2.42
CA ARG A 233 12.86 -25.76 -2.83
C ARG A 233 11.33 -25.80 -2.84
N ALA A 234 10.72 -26.88 -3.31
CA ALA A 234 9.27 -27.06 -3.30
C ALA A 234 8.75 -27.08 -1.85
N CYS A 235 9.30 -27.97 -1.03
CA CYS A 235 8.98 -28.13 0.39
C CYS A 235 9.07 -26.79 1.15
N TYR A 236 10.17 -26.04 0.97
CA TYR A 236 10.33 -24.71 1.56
C TYR A 236 9.20 -23.75 1.17
N LYS A 237 8.78 -23.74 -0.10
CA LYS A 237 7.72 -22.83 -0.54
C LYS A 237 6.35 -23.23 0.00
N PHE A 238 6.06 -24.52 0.12
CA PHE A 238 4.85 -25.01 0.79
C PHE A 238 4.86 -24.64 2.27
N LEU A 239 5.99 -24.84 2.96
CA LEU A 239 6.17 -24.42 4.35
C LEU A 239 5.84 -22.93 4.55
N ILE A 240 6.34 -22.06 3.68
CA ILE A 240 6.00 -20.62 3.73
C ILE A 240 4.51 -20.37 3.49
N CYS A 241 3.84 -21.15 2.64
CA CYS A 241 2.38 -21.03 2.46
C CYS A 241 1.62 -21.46 3.71
N ILE A 242 2.06 -22.51 4.40
CA ILE A 242 1.48 -22.96 5.68
C ILE A 242 1.67 -21.87 6.75
N VAL A 243 2.88 -21.29 6.88
CA VAL A 243 3.13 -20.16 7.81
C VAL A 243 2.17 -19.00 7.54
N LEU A 244 1.99 -18.62 6.27
CA LEU A 244 1.06 -17.54 5.91
C LEU A 244 -0.41 -17.91 6.15
N ALA A 245 -0.79 -19.17 5.98
CA ALA A 245 -2.14 -19.65 6.25
C ALA A 245 -2.44 -19.67 7.75
N GLN A 246 -1.53 -20.19 8.57
CA GLN A 246 -1.63 -20.13 10.03
C GLN A 246 -1.71 -18.68 10.53
N PHE A 247 -0.92 -17.78 9.92
CA PHE A 247 -0.99 -16.36 10.25
C PHE A 247 -2.32 -15.73 9.81
N LEU A 248 -2.83 -16.10 8.64
CA LEU A 248 -4.11 -15.62 8.14
C LEU A 248 -5.24 -15.98 9.11
N ASP A 249 -5.30 -17.24 9.55
CA ASP A 249 -6.34 -17.74 10.46
C ASP A 249 -6.37 -16.97 11.78
N ASP A 250 -5.19 -16.68 12.35
CA ASP A 250 -5.06 -15.90 13.59
C ASP A 250 -5.42 -14.42 13.43
N CYS A 251 -5.22 -13.85 12.24
CA CYS A 251 -5.56 -12.46 11.96
C CYS A 251 -7.06 -12.23 11.73
N VAL A 252 -7.81 -13.27 11.35
CA VAL A 252 -9.21 -13.08 10.96
C VAL A 252 -10.07 -12.71 12.17
N GLY A 253 -10.68 -11.53 12.12
CA GLY A 253 -11.48 -10.98 13.22
C GLY A 253 -10.68 -10.18 14.24
N GLN A 254 -9.36 -10.07 14.07
CA GLN A 254 -8.49 -9.24 14.92
C GLN A 254 -7.90 -8.04 14.17
N LEU A 255 -7.48 -8.25 12.92
CA LEU A 255 -6.94 -7.18 12.07
C LEU A 255 -8.00 -6.57 11.15
N ALA A 256 -7.70 -5.38 10.65
CA ALA A 256 -8.57 -4.68 9.69
C ALA A 256 -8.80 -5.52 8.40
N PRO A 257 -10.01 -5.49 7.81
CA PRO A 257 -10.34 -6.31 6.65
C PRO A 257 -9.39 -6.13 5.45
N GLU A 258 -8.84 -4.92 5.25
CA GLU A 258 -7.91 -4.61 4.16
C GLU A 258 -6.60 -5.40 4.28
N LEU A 259 -6.09 -5.57 5.51
CA LEU A 259 -4.89 -6.34 5.80
C LEU A 259 -5.15 -7.82 5.54
N ILE A 260 -6.30 -8.35 5.97
CA ILE A 260 -6.70 -9.74 5.74
C ILE A 260 -6.81 -10.03 4.24
N VAL A 261 -7.45 -9.14 3.46
CA VAL A 261 -7.53 -9.27 2.00
C VAL A 261 -6.14 -9.27 1.36
N THR A 262 -5.23 -8.42 1.82
CA THR A 262 -3.85 -8.34 1.32
C THR A 262 -3.07 -9.63 1.59
N LEU A 263 -3.16 -10.17 2.81
CA LEU A 263 -2.53 -11.42 3.20
C LEU A 263 -3.11 -12.62 2.43
N ARG A 264 -4.45 -12.70 2.32
CA ARG A 264 -5.14 -13.71 1.51
C ARG A 264 -4.67 -13.66 0.06
N ALA A 265 -4.68 -12.49 -0.57
CA ALA A 265 -4.21 -12.31 -1.94
C ALA A 265 -2.73 -12.72 -2.10
N LYS A 266 -1.88 -12.43 -1.11
CA LYS A 266 -0.48 -12.87 -1.11
C LYS A 266 -0.35 -14.40 -1.04
N LEU A 267 -1.16 -15.07 -0.22
CA LEU A 267 -1.20 -16.53 -0.13
C LEU A 267 -1.69 -17.14 -1.46
N CYS A 268 -2.84 -16.71 -1.98
CA CYS A 268 -3.40 -17.21 -3.25
C CYS A 268 -2.41 -17.03 -4.42
N ARG A 269 -1.77 -15.86 -4.54
CA ARG A 269 -0.73 -15.63 -5.57
C ARG A 269 0.48 -16.54 -5.42
N ARG A 270 0.86 -16.93 -4.20
CA ARG A 270 1.95 -17.90 -3.98
C ARG A 270 1.55 -19.31 -4.37
N LEU A 271 0.32 -19.72 -4.09
CA LEU A 271 -0.22 -21.02 -4.51
C LEU A 271 -0.31 -21.11 -6.04
N ALA A 272 -0.82 -20.08 -6.71
CA ALA A 272 -0.82 -20.03 -8.19
C ALA A 272 0.60 -20.15 -8.77
N LYS A 273 1.59 -19.46 -8.15
CA LYS A 273 3.00 -19.60 -8.56
C LYS A 273 3.56 -21.01 -8.32
N LEU A 274 3.09 -21.72 -7.29
CA LEU A 274 3.48 -23.10 -7.02
C LEU A 274 2.89 -24.07 -8.05
N GLU A 275 1.65 -23.84 -8.47
CA GLU A 275 1.03 -24.60 -9.56
C GLU A 275 1.77 -24.39 -10.88
N MET A 276 2.14 -23.14 -11.19
CA MET A 276 2.97 -22.85 -12.37
C MET A 276 4.35 -23.49 -12.29
N ASP A 277 4.99 -23.49 -11.11
CA ASP A 277 6.29 -24.13 -10.91
C ASP A 277 6.19 -25.66 -11.10
N LYS A 278 5.11 -26.29 -10.64
CA LYS A 278 4.86 -27.73 -10.85
C LYS A 278 4.85 -28.11 -12.34
N VAL A 279 4.29 -27.27 -13.21
CA VAL A 279 4.27 -27.51 -14.67
C VAL A 279 5.65 -27.36 -15.30
N ARG A 280 6.50 -26.50 -14.73
CA ARG A 280 7.84 -26.19 -15.26
C ARG A 280 8.92 -27.19 -14.84
N VAL A 281 8.71 -27.90 -13.74
CA VAL A 281 9.70 -28.81 -13.15
C VAL A 281 9.57 -30.20 -13.78
N GLY A 282 10.71 -30.89 -13.99
CA GLY A 282 10.75 -32.23 -14.57
C GLY A 282 10.01 -33.30 -13.76
N SER A 283 9.92 -34.51 -14.32
CA SER A 283 9.08 -35.61 -13.80
C SER A 283 9.35 -35.99 -12.34
N SER A 284 10.60 -35.96 -11.87
CA SER A 284 10.99 -36.36 -10.52
C SER A 284 10.41 -35.45 -9.42
N ALA A 285 10.53 -34.13 -9.55
CA ALA A 285 10.02 -33.22 -8.52
C ALA A 285 8.51 -32.94 -8.67
N SER A 286 7.90 -33.21 -9.83
CA SER A 286 6.45 -33.12 -10.04
C SER A 286 5.65 -34.03 -9.09
N ALA A 287 6.17 -35.23 -8.79
CA ALA A 287 5.59 -36.14 -7.81
C ALA A 287 5.50 -35.51 -6.40
N ALA A 288 6.58 -34.87 -5.95
CA ALA A 288 6.61 -34.17 -4.67
C ALA A 288 5.62 -32.99 -4.62
N TYR A 289 5.48 -32.22 -5.71
CA TYR A 289 4.44 -31.18 -5.77
C TYR A 289 3.03 -31.77 -5.66
N ASN A 290 2.74 -32.90 -6.32
CA ASN A 290 1.44 -33.58 -6.21
C ASN A 290 1.16 -34.00 -4.76
N GLU A 291 2.13 -34.62 -4.10
CA GLU A 291 2.02 -35.06 -2.71
C GLU A 291 1.81 -33.88 -1.75
N PHE A 292 2.60 -32.80 -1.90
CA PHE A 292 2.44 -31.61 -1.08
C PHE A 292 1.12 -30.90 -1.32
N PHE A 293 0.65 -30.79 -2.57
CA PHE A 293 -0.68 -30.24 -2.86
C PHE A 293 -1.80 -31.13 -2.30
N GLY A 294 -1.67 -32.46 -2.37
CA GLY A 294 -2.63 -33.40 -1.82
C GLY A 294 -2.74 -33.30 -0.29
N SER A 295 -1.60 -33.23 0.40
CA SER A 295 -1.54 -33.16 1.87
C SER A 295 -1.89 -31.79 2.44
N THR A 296 -1.37 -30.71 1.84
CA THR A 296 -1.54 -29.34 2.37
C THR A 296 -2.74 -28.59 1.77
N GLY A 297 -3.19 -28.99 0.58
CA GLY A 297 -4.26 -28.33 -0.16
C GLY A 297 -5.57 -28.18 0.61
N PRO A 298 -6.10 -29.23 1.28
CA PRO A 298 -7.33 -29.11 2.07
C PRO A 298 -7.25 -28.08 3.19
N LEU A 299 -6.11 -28.03 3.91
CA LEU A 299 -5.86 -27.06 4.96
C LEU A 299 -5.84 -25.64 4.40
N LEU A 300 -5.09 -25.43 3.32
CA LEU A 300 -4.94 -24.12 2.68
C LEU A 300 -6.27 -23.61 2.14
N LYS A 301 -7.05 -24.48 1.49
CA LYS A 301 -8.38 -24.18 0.96
C LYS A 301 -9.34 -23.75 2.08
N ARG A 302 -9.43 -24.55 3.15
CA ARG A 302 -10.28 -24.24 4.31
C ARG A 302 -9.97 -22.88 4.92
N VAL A 303 -8.69 -22.56 5.11
CA VAL A 303 -8.28 -21.28 5.70
C VAL A 303 -8.65 -20.12 4.78
N ILE A 304 -8.43 -20.25 3.47
CA ILE A 304 -8.77 -19.22 2.49
C ILE A 304 -10.29 -18.98 2.45
N GLU A 305 -11.08 -20.05 2.43
CA GLU A 305 -12.55 -19.97 2.41
C GLU A 305 -13.08 -19.33 3.71
N THR A 306 -12.56 -19.76 4.86
CA THR A 306 -12.95 -19.21 6.17
C THR A 306 -12.62 -17.72 6.27
N ALA A 307 -11.42 -17.32 5.84
CA ALA A 307 -11.03 -15.92 5.79
C ALA A 307 -11.92 -15.10 4.84
N THR A 308 -12.28 -15.68 3.69
CA THR A 308 -13.15 -15.01 2.71
C THR A 308 -14.53 -14.73 3.28
N VAL A 309 -15.18 -15.75 3.86
CA VAL A 309 -16.52 -15.61 4.45
C VAL A 309 -16.51 -14.56 5.56
N ARG A 310 -15.50 -14.56 6.43
CA ARG A 310 -15.42 -13.59 7.54
C ARG A 310 -15.16 -12.16 7.05
N VAL A 311 -14.32 -11.96 6.04
CA VAL A 311 -14.08 -10.64 5.45
C VAL A 311 -15.35 -10.11 4.77
N GLU A 312 -16.07 -10.96 4.03
CA GLU A 312 -17.32 -10.58 3.37
C GLU A 312 -18.41 -10.21 4.39
N ALA A 313 -18.50 -10.96 5.50
CA ALA A 313 -19.40 -10.63 6.60
C ALA A 313 -19.05 -9.27 7.23
N ALA A 314 -17.78 -9.05 7.59
CA ALA A 314 -17.31 -7.77 8.15
C ALA A 314 -17.56 -6.60 7.19
N TRP A 315 -17.37 -6.80 5.88
CA TRP A 315 -17.67 -5.80 4.86
C TRP A 315 -19.18 -5.53 4.71
N ALA A 316 -20.01 -6.56 4.79
CA ALA A 316 -21.47 -6.41 4.76
C ALA A 316 -21.97 -5.62 5.98
N ASP A 317 -21.43 -5.90 7.17
CA ASP A 317 -21.73 -5.16 8.39
C ASP A 317 -21.28 -3.71 8.30
N PHE A 318 -20.06 -3.46 7.81
CA PHE A 318 -19.57 -2.10 7.60
C PHE A 318 -20.48 -1.32 6.65
N LYS A 319 -20.83 -1.90 5.48
CA LYS A 319 -21.77 -1.30 4.51
C LYS A 319 -23.09 -0.94 5.17
N ARG A 320 -23.66 -1.83 5.98
CA ARG A 320 -24.92 -1.59 6.69
C ARG A 320 -24.82 -0.39 7.65
N THR A 321 -23.72 -0.27 8.38
CA THR A 321 -23.49 0.84 9.33
C THR A 321 -23.33 2.19 8.62
N ILE A 322 -22.67 2.23 7.46
CA ILE A 322 -22.44 3.48 6.73
C ILE A 322 -23.54 3.87 5.74
N THR A 323 -24.46 2.95 5.42
CA THR A 323 -25.55 3.22 4.49
C THR A 323 -26.51 4.23 5.10
N ARG A 324 -26.43 5.48 4.62
CA ARG A 324 -27.41 6.52 4.97
C ARG A 324 -28.75 6.13 4.34
N PRO A 325 -29.83 5.97 5.12
CA PRO A 325 -31.15 5.76 4.55
C PRO A 325 -31.53 7.02 3.77
N VAL A 326 -31.59 6.93 2.45
CA VAL A 326 -32.17 7.99 1.62
C VAL A 326 -33.68 7.79 1.67
N PRO A 327 -34.44 8.65 2.37
CA PRO A 327 -35.88 8.52 2.36
C PRO A 327 -36.39 8.75 0.94
N LYS A 328 -37.37 7.95 0.50
CA LYS A 328 -38.06 8.23 -0.76
C LYS A 328 -38.73 9.60 -0.62
N LEU A 329 -38.48 10.51 -1.57
CA LEU A 329 -39.21 11.76 -1.63
C LEU A 329 -40.71 11.42 -1.74
N PRO A 330 -41.55 11.93 -0.82
CA PRO A 330 -42.98 11.67 -0.91
C PRO A 330 -43.51 12.25 -2.22
N SER A 331 -44.38 11.51 -2.91
CA SER A 331 -44.98 11.96 -4.18
C SER A 331 -45.83 13.22 -4.05
N ARG A 332 -46.11 13.66 -2.82
CA ARG A 332 -46.81 14.90 -2.49
C ARG A 332 -46.11 15.58 -1.32
N ALA A 333 -45.91 16.90 -1.43
CA ALA A 333 -45.43 17.70 -0.33
C ALA A 333 -46.45 17.71 0.81
N ASP A 334 -45.96 17.68 2.04
CA ASP A 334 -46.83 17.82 3.22
C ASP A 334 -47.53 19.19 3.21
N ARG A 335 -48.77 19.27 3.68
CA ARG A 335 -49.57 20.51 3.67
C ARG A 335 -48.92 21.62 4.48
N GLN A 336 -48.11 21.28 5.49
CA GLN A 336 -47.30 22.24 6.24
C GLN A 336 -46.20 22.88 5.40
N HIS A 337 -45.61 22.15 4.45
CA HIS A 337 -44.59 22.70 3.54
C HIS A 337 -45.21 23.60 2.46
N LEU A 338 -46.52 23.52 2.24
CA LEU A 338 -47.27 24.47 1.42
C LEU A 338 -47.56 25.80 2.15
N ARG A 339 -47.22 25.91 3.44
CA ARG A 339 -47.40 27.12 4.25
C ARG A 339 -46.05 27.76 4.53
N LEU A 340 -45.76 28.84 3.82
CA LEU A 340 -44.59 29.66 4.09
C LEU A 340 -44.94 30.69 5.18
N SER A 341 -44.34 30.56 6.37
CA SER A 341 -44.42 31.58 7.41
C SER A 341 -43.47 32.72 7.07
N LEU A 342 -44.02 33.92 6.90
CA LEU A 342 -43.27 35.12 6.53
C LEU A 342 -43.39 36.19 7.63
N PRO A 343 -42.81 35.94 8.84
CA PRO A 343 -43.06 36.78 10.02
C PRO A 343 -42.55 38.22 9.84
N ASN A 344 -41.51 38.43 9.03
CA ASN A 344 -40.90 39.74 8.81
C ASN A 344 -41.39 40.44 7.54
N SER A 345 -42.22 39.77 6.72
CA SER A 345 -42.70 40.32 5.44
C SER A 345 -43.98 41.12 5.60
N GLY A 346 -44.55 41.19 6.81
CA GLY A 346 -45.82 41.88 7.08
C GLY A 346 -45.80 43.34 6.64
N LYS A 347 -44.78 44.11 7.04
CA LYS A 347 -44.64 45.52 6.63
C LYS A 347 -44.52 45.67 5.11
N TYR A 348 -43.68 44.85 4.48
CA TYR A 348 -43.48 44.88 3.04
C TYR A 348 -44.75 44.54 2.26
N LEU A 349 -45.49 43.51 2.69
CA LEU A 349 -46.76 43.12 2.08
C LEU A 349 -47.87 44.14 2.35
N ASP A 350 -47.92 44.73 3.54
CA ASP A 350 -48.83 45.85 3.85
C ASP A 350 -48.52 47.06 2.97
N ASP A 351 -47.24 47.40 2.78
CA ASP A 351 -46.83 48.48 1.89
C ASP A 351 -47.21 48.15 0.43
N LEU A 352 -47.07 46.89 0.00
CA LEU A 352 -47.50 46.41 -1.33
C LEU A 352 -49.02 46.41 -1.53
N LEU A 353 -49.80 46.16 -0.48
CA LEU A 353 -51.27 46.21 -0.51
C LEU A 353 -51.79 47.66 -0.39
N ARG A 354 -51.03 48.53 0.29
CA ARG A 354 -51.30 49.98 0.41
C ARG A 354 -50.85 50.76 -0.81
N LEU A 355 -49.88 50.25 -1.55
CA LEU A 355 -49.71 50.63 -2.95
C LEU A 355 -51.05 50.32 -3.61
N ARG A 356 -51.85 51.36 -3.85
CA ARG A 356 -52.94 51.29 -4.82
C ARG A 356 -52.35 50.56 -6.01
N PRO A 357 -53.04 49.57 -6.61
CA PRO A 357 -52.72 49.26 -7.98
C PRO A 357 -52.74 50.63 -8.65
N VAL A 358 -51.59 51.09 -9.14
CA VAL A 358 -51.65 51.98 -10.29
C VAL A 358 -52.45 51.11 -11.24
N GLN A 359 -53.75 51.37 -11.34
CA GLN A 359 -54.48 50.98 -12.51
C GLN A 359 -53.64 51.61 -13.60
N ARG A 360 -52.79 50.81 -14.23
CA ARG A 360 -52.44 51.05 -15.62
C ARG A 360 -53.74 50.78 -16.39
N THR A 361 -54.74 51.64 -16.16
CA THR A 361 -55.49 52.30 -17.22
C THR A 361 -54.62 53.41 -17.80
N GLY A 362 -53.32 53.15 -17.97
CA GLY A 362 -52.77 53.41 -19.27
C GLY A 362 -53.55 52.51 -20.22
N ASN A 363 -54.56 53.08 -20.88
CA ASN A 363 -54.72 52.76 -22.29
C ASN A 363 -53.29 52.67 -22.81
N LEU A 364 -52.93 51.55 -23.42
CA LEU A 364 -51.69 51.43 -24.18
C LEU A 364 -51.86 52.38 -25.38
N SER A 365 -51.82 53.67 -25.09
CA SER A 365 -51.64 54.68 -26.08
C SER A 365 -50.18 54.54 -26.42
N LEU A 366 -49.94 53.81 -27.51
CA LEU A 366 -48.74 53.90 -28.31
C LEU A 366 -48.60 55.35 -28.80
N TYR A 367 -48.46 56.31 -27.88
CA TYR A 367 -47.81 57.56 -28.19
C TYR A 367 -46.32 57.24 -28.24
N LEU A 368 -45.93 56.66 -29.38
CA LEU A 368 -44.63 56.89 -30.00
C LEU A 368 -44.47 58.40 -30.11
N SER A 369 -44.01 58.99 -29.00
CA SER A 369 -43.60 60.38 -28.97
C SER A 369 -42.23 60.41 -29.63
N GLY A 370 -42.20 61.01 -30.83
CA GLY A 370 -40.99 61.53 -31.47
C GLY A 370 -39.81 60.56 -31.50
N VAL A 371 -39.79 59.73 -32.53
CA VAL A 371 -38.57 59.05 -32.99
C VAL A 371 -37.49 60.10 -33.24
N GLY A 372 -36.61 60.30 -32.27
CA GLY A 372 -35.24 60.72 -32.53
C GLY A 372 -34.44 59.47 -32.88
N ASP A 373 -33.55 59.56 -33.87
CA ASP A 373 -32.69 58.46 -34.35
C ASP A 373 -32.02 57.69 -33.19
N ASP A 374 -31.69 58.37 -32.09
CA ASP A 374 -31.11 57.79 -30.87
C ASP A 374 -31.97 56.67 -30.23
N SER A 375 -33.30 56.73 -30.36
CA SER A 375 -34.21 55.74 -29.78
C SER A 375 -34.30 54.46 -30.63
N VAL A 376 -34.16 54.58 -31.95
CA VAL A 376 -34.11 53.43 -32.87
C VAL A 376 -32.77 52.73 -32.68
N GLU A 377 -31.66 53.47 -32.58
CA GLU A 377 -30.34 52.92 -32.32
C GLU A 377 -30.26 52.22 -30.95
N GLN A 378 -30.91 52.76 -29.90
CA GLN A 378 -30.99 52.10 -28.59
C GLN A 378 -31.81 50.81 -28.63
N VAL A 379 -32.94 50.79 -29.33
CA VAL A 379 -33.75 49.58 -29.50
C VAL A 379 -32.99 48.55 -30.35
N GLN A 380 -32.29 48.98 -31.41
CA GLN A 380 -31.43 48.10 -32.21
C GLN A 380 -30.29 47.53 -31.38
N ASN A 381 -29.57 48.35 -30.63
CA ASN A 381 -28.49 47.91 -29.75
C ASN A 381 -28.96 46.96 -28.65
N PHE A 382 -30.15 47.20 -28.08
CA PHE A 382 -30.79 46.29 -27.14
C PHE A 382 -31.12 44.96 -27.82
N THR A 383 -31.78 45.00 -28.97
CA THR A 383 -32.23 43.79 -29.68
C THR A 383 -31.04 42.97 -30.19
N ASP A 384 -30.01 43.63 -30.72
CA ASP A 384 -28.77 43.01 -31.20
C ASP A 384 -28.00 42.35 -30.05
N ARG A 385 -27.99 42.95 -28.86
CA ARG A 385 -27.35 42.36 -27.68
C ARG A 385 -28.01 41.04 -27.27
N TYR A 386 -29.34 40.99 -27.20
CA TYR A 386 -30.04 39.75 -26.84
C TYR A 386 -30.01 38.70 -27.96
N PHE A 387 -30.06 39.10 -29.24
CA PHE A 387 -29.86 38.16 -30.35
C PHE A 387 -28.44 37.59 -30.38
N LYS A 388 -27.42 38.38 -30.05
CA LYS A 388 -26.04 37.90 -29.90
C LYS A 388 -25.93 36.87 -28.79
N LEU A 389 -26.54 37.12 -27.63
CA LEU A 389 -26.57 36.18 -26.50
C LEU A 389 -27.28 34.88 -26.87
N ALA A 390 -28.45 34.95 -27.50
CA ALA A 390 -29.19 33.78 -27.95
C ALA A 390 -28.42 32.95 -29.00
N ARG A 391 -27.69 33.62 -29.91
CA ARG A 391 -26.83 32.94 -30.88
C ARG A 391 -25.67 32.22 -30.20
N MET A 392 -24.99 32.87 -29.25
CA MET A 392 -23.92 32.26 -28.47
C MET A 392 -24.41 31.01 -27.70
N GLU A 393 -25.57 31.10 -27.06
CA GLU A 393 -26.20 29.96 -26.37
C GLU A 393 -26.55 28.80 -27.33
N SER A 394 -26.98 29.09 -28.56
CA SER A 394 -27.26 28.07 -29.60
C SER A 394 -26.00 27.40 -30.13
N THR A 395 -24.95 28.16 -30.43
CA THR A 395 -23.65 27.62 -30.89
C THR A 395 -23.04 26.68 -29.84
N ILE A 396 -23.16 27.07 -28.57
CA ILE A 396 -22.73 26.24 -27.45
C ILE A 396 -23.59 24.97 -27.30
N LYS A 397 -24.88 25.00 -27.68
CA LYS A 397 -25.75 23.82 -27.74
C LYS A 397 -25.40 22.87 -28.89
N GLU A 398 -24.98 23.40 -30.02
CA GLU A 398 -24.63 22.61 -31.22
C GLU A 398 -23.25 21.93 -31.09
N GLY A 399 -22.27 22.59 -30.46
CA GLY A 399 -20.94 22.01 -30.17
C GLY A 399 -20.94 20.81 -29.19
N ARG A 400 -22.11 20.48 -28.61
CA ARG A 400 -22.32 19.37 -27.65
C ARG A 400 -22.27 17.97 -28.31
N GLN A 401 -22.44 17.86 -29.62
CA GLN A 401 -22.75 16.57 -30.27
C GLN A 401 -21.57 15.80 -30.88
N SER A 402 -20.35 16.32 -30.87
CA SER A 402 -19.19 15.62 -31.46
C SER A 402 -18.22 15.17 -30.37
N ALA A 403 -18.20 13.88 -30.01
CA ALA A 403 -17.19 13.33 -29.09
C ALA A 403 -15.82 13.20 -29.80
N PRO A 404 -14.70 13.60 -29.17
CA PRO A 404 -13.37 13.39 -29.75
C PRO A 404 -12.86 11.97 -29.49
N ASP A 405 -12.26 11.35 -30.50
CA ASP A 405 -11.73 9.97 -30.46
C ASP A 405 -10.30 9.88 -29.86
N MET A 406 -9.61 11.00 -29.58
CA MET A 406 -8.21 11.02 -29.14
C MET A 406 -7.91 12.00 -27.98
N LEU A 407 -6.91 11.68 -27.15
CA LEU A 407 -6.61 12.35 -25.88
C LEU A 407 -5.98 13.76 -26.04
N GLU A 408 -5.26 14.03 -27.12
CA GLU A 408 -4.64 15.36 -27.40
C GLU A 408 -5.69 16.43 -27.74
N ASP A 409 -6.82 16.05 -28.34
CA ASP A 409 -7.93 16.96 -28.66
C ASP A 409 -8.69 17.45 -27.42
N CYS A 410 -8.61 16.72 -26.30
CA CYS A 410 -9.31 17.07 -25.06
C CYS A 410 -8.75 18.35 -24.42
N GLN A 411 -7.43 18.57 -24.46
CA GLN A 411 -6.82 19.73 -23.81
C GLN A 411 -7.13 21.04 -24.55
N THR A 412 -7.03 21.02 -25.88
CA THR A 412 -7.37 22.16 -26.74
C THR A 412 -8.85 22.52 -26.60
N ARG A 413 -9.72 21.51 -26.56
CA ARG A 413 -11.16 21.72 -26.41
C ARG A 413 -11.57 22.22 -25.03
N CYS A 414 -10.87 21.82 -23.97
CA CYS A 414 -11.06 22.40 -22.63
C CYS A 414 -10.71 23.88 -22.59
N LEU A 415 -9.65 24.31 -23.29
CA LEU A 415 -9.27 25.73 -23.39
C LEU A 415 -10.29 26.53 -24.20
N GLU A 416 -10.77 26.00 -25.33
CA GLU A 416 -11.83 26.62 -26.12
C GLU A 416 -13.13 26.78 -25.34
N LEU A 417 -13.48 25.78 -24.53
CA LEU A 417 -14.69 25.80 -23.70
C LEU A 417 -14.55 26.79 -22.54
N ALA A 418 -13.39 26.86 -21.89
CA ALA A 418 -13.10 27.86 -20.86
C ALA A 418 -13.16 29.30 -21.40
N ASN A 419 -12.62 29.54 -22.60
CA ASN A 419 -12.72 30.83 -23.27
C ASN A 419 -14.17 31.15 -23.62
N SER A 420 -14.94 30.17 -24.13
CA SER A 420 -16.36 30.35 -24.47
C SER A 420 -17.23 30.68 -23.24
N ILE A 421 -16.94 30.07 -22.08
CA ILE A 421 -17.61 30.39 -20.81
C ILE A 421 -17.30 31.83 -20.38
N THR A 422 -16.03 32.24 -20.49
CA THR A 422 -15.58 33.58 -20.10
C THR A 422 -16.19 34.66 -21.00
N ASP A 423 -16.27 34.40 -22.31
CA ASP A 423 -16.90 35.28 -23.29
C ASP A 423 -18.43 35.38 -23.06
N LEU A 424 -19.08 34.29 -22.67
CA LEU A 424 -20.50 34.30 -22.34
C LEU A 424 -20.78 35.11 -21.06
N PHE A 425 -19.95 34.93 -20.01
CA PHE A 425 -20.05 35.71 -18.77
C PHE A 425 -19.89 37.22 -19.01
N THR A 426 -18.90 37.61 -19.81
CA THR A 426 -18.65 39.02 -20.14
C THR A 426 -19.75 39.60 -21.03
N ALA A 427 -20.30 38.82 -21.96
CA ALA A 427 -21.41 39.25 -22.82
C ALA A 427 -22.73 39.42 -22.05
N VAL A 428 -23.03 38.52 -21.09
CA VAL A 428 -24.23 38.62 -20.25
C VAL A 428 -24.16 39.86 -19.37
N GLY A 429 -23.08 40.06 -18.61
CA GLY A 429 -22.92 41.22 -17.73
C GLY A 429 -24.18 41.47 -16.88
N SER A 430 -24.74 42.67 -16.97
CA SER A 430 -25.99 43.06 -16.26
C SER A 430 -27.29 42.76 -17.03
N ALA A 431 -27.26 42.04 -18.15
CA ALA A 431 -28.41 41.87 -19.04
C ALA A 431 -29.54 41.04 -18.41
N TYR A 432 -29.24 40.18 -17.43
CA TYR A 432 -30.21 39.29 -16.79
C TYR A 432 -30.54 39.69 -15.34
N ASP A 433 -29.98 40.80 -14.81
CA ASP A 433 -30.12 41.22 -13.41
C ASP A 433 -31.58 41.46 -12.98
N PHE A 434 -32.42 41.90 -13.91
CA PHE A 434 -33.84 42.20 -13.66
C PHE A 434 -34.79 41.09 -14.11
N ASN A 435 -34.27 39.97 -14.63
CA ASN A 435 -35.09 38.84 -15.06
C ASN A 435 -34.56 37.51 -14.47
N PRO A 436 -35.12 37.06 -13.33
CA PRO A 436 -34.63 35.88 -12.62
C PRO A 436 -34.79 34.58 -13.43
N GLU A 437 -35.72 34.53 -14.39
CA GLU A 437 -35.93 33.36 -15.25
C GLU A 437 -34.78 33.19 -16.24
N GLN A 438 -34.37 34.28 -16.91
CA GLN A 438 -33.23 34.27 -17.83
C GLN A 438 -31.92 34.00 -17.10
N MET A 439 -31.75 34.54 -15.89
CA MET A 439 -30.61 34.23 -15.03
C MET A 439 -30.58 32.74 -14.65
N SER A 440 -31.73 32.14 -14.33
CA SER A 440 -31.82 30.70 -14.02
C SER A 440 -31.45 29.82 -15.22
N ILE A 441 -31.91 30.18 -16.43
CA ILE A 441 -31.60 29.44 -17.66
C ILE A 441 -30.11 29.54 -17.98
N PHE A 442 -29.53 30.74 -17.84
CA PHE A 442 -28.09 30.97 -18.00
C PHE A 442 -27.25 30.13 -17.01
N ILE A 443 -27.60 30.14 -15.72
CA ILE A 443 -26.91 29.35 -14.69
C ILE A 443 -26.99 27.84 -14.98
N LEU A 444 -28.16 27.35 -15.41
CA LEU A 444 -28.33 25.93 -15.78
C LEU A 444 -27.48 25.56 -17.00
N ASN A 445 -27.47 26.40 -18.03
CA ASN A 445 -26.62 26.20 -19.21
C ASN A 445 -25.12 26.20 -18.84
N LEU A 446 -24.70 27.02 -17.87
CA LEU A 446 -23.33 27.04 -17.36
C LEU A 446 -22.95 25.74 -16.63
N PHE A 447 -23.82 25.24 -15.77
CA PHE A 447 -23.58 23.97 -15.06
C PHE A 447 -23.55 22.77 -16.02
N GLU A 448 -24.33 22.80 -17.09
CA GLU A 448 -24.30 21.78 -18.14
C GLU A 448 -23.03 21.85 -19.01
N LEU A 449 -22.43 23.04 -19.15
CA LEU A 449 -21.24 23.27 -19.97
C LEU A 449 -19.95 22.78 -19.33
N ALA A 450 -19.86 22.80 -18.00
CA ALA A 450 -18.73 22.25 -17.28
C ALA A 450 -18.77 20.71 -17.39
N PRO A 451 -17.92 20.07 -18.22
CA PRO A 451 -17.91 18.63 -18.29
C PRO A 451 -17.41 18.10 -16.95
N GLY A 452 -18.20 17.25 -16.31
CA GLY A 452 -17.77 16.28 -15.29
C GLY A 452 -16.80 16.80 -14.22
N ARG A 453 -17.36 17.19 -13.06
CA ARG A 453 -16.70 17.14 -11.74
C ARG A 453 -15.24 17.63 -11.74
N PHE A 454 -14.94 18.93 -11.64
CA PHE A 454 -13.79 19.45 -10.85
C PHE A 454 -13.80 21.00 -10.75
N ALA A 455 -14.48 21.74 -11.63
CA ALA A 455 -14.47 23.22 -11.60
C ALA A 455 -15.46 23.88 -10.61
N ALA A 456 -16.47 23.16 -10.10
CA ALA A 456 -17.48 23.74 -9.21
C ALA A 456 -16.99 24.00 -7.77
N ALA A 457 -15.89 23.35 -7.35
CA ALA A 457 -15.35 23.50 -6.00
C ALA A 457 -14.65 24.85 -5.79
N ASP A 458 -14.07 25.44 -6.83
CA ASP A 458 -13.38 26.74 -6.73
C ASP A 458 -14.33 27.94 -6.80
N LEU A 459 -15.46 27.82 -7.49
CA LEU A 459 -16.44 28.91 -7.59
C LEU A 459 -17.25 29.10 -6.29
N ILE A 460 -17.51 28.04 -5.53
CA ILE A 460 -18.18 28.14 -4.22
C ILE A 460 -17.23 28.74 -3.16
N ARG A 461 -15.91 28.51 -3.31
CA ARG A 461 -14.86 29.03 -2.41
C ARG A 461 -14.73 30.56 -2.45
N ASN A 462 -14.98 31.16 -3.62
CA ASN A 462 -14.84 32.60 -3.83
C ASN A 462 -16.10 33.43 -3.51
N ALA A 463 -17.23 32.79 -3.16
CA ALA A 463 -18.49 33.46 -2.86
C ALA A 463 -18.84 33.53 -1.36
N THR A 464 -18.03 32.92 -0.49
CA THR A 464 -18.19 33.01 0.98
C THR A 464 -17.33 34.14 1.57
N PRO A 465 -17.89 35.10 2.32
CA PRO A 465 -17.10 36.13 2.99
C PRO A 465 -16.23 35.53 4.12
N PRO A 466 -15.11 36.18 4.49
CA PRO A 466 -14.08 35.57 5.33
C PRO A 466 -14.48 35.66 6.81
N THR A 467 -14.73 34.52 7.44
CA THR A 467 -14.65 34.40 8.90
C THR A 467 -13.81 33.19 9.27
N HIS A 468 -12.56 33.49 9.65
CA HIS A 468 -11.62 32.73 10.49
C HIS A 468 -10.76 31.60 9.88
N PRO A 469 -9.56 31.38 10.47
CA PRO A 469 -8.32 31.18 9.71
C PRO A 469 -7.70 29.78 9.87
N GLU A 470 -6.61 29.58 9.11
CA GLU A 470 -5.58 28.54 9.24
C GLU A 470 -5.92 27.13 8.74
N LEU A 471 -5.54 26.88 7.47
CA LEU A 471 -4.99 25.60 7.01
C LEU A 471 -3.98 25.91 5.89
N SER A 472 -2.73 25.47 6.07
CA SER A 472 -1.60 25.79 5.20
C SER A 472 -1.60 24.99 3.87
N PRO A 473 -0.98 25.49 2.79
CA PRO A 473 -1.13 24.97 1.42
C PRO A 473 -0.43 23.63 1.08
N GLY A 474 -0.04 22.83 2.07
CA GLY A 474 0.79 21.63 1.87
C GLY A 474 0.05 20.31 1.64
N GLU A 475 -1.25 20.24 1.94
CA GLU A 475 -1.98 18.96 2.04
C GLU A 475 -2.96 18.67 0.89
N MET A 476 -3.02 19.49 -0.17
CA MET A 476 -3.99 19.30 -1.26
C MET A 476 -3.44 18.68 -2.56
N CYS A 477 -2.18 18.22 -2.61
CA CYS A 477 -1.59 17.68 -3.84
C CYS A 477 -1.66 16.15 -4.01
N GLU A 478 -2.22 15.37 -3.08
CA GLU A 478 -2.15 13.89 -3.16
C GLU A 478 -3.38 13.17 -3.74
N LEU A 479 -4.39 13.88 -4.23
CA LEU A 479 -5.61 13.23 -4.77
C LEU A 479 -5.68 13.12 -6.31
N SER A 480 -4.63 13.50 -7.04
CA SER A 480 -4.64 13.48 -8.52
C SER A 480 -3.94 12.29 -9.18
N ALA A 481 -3.54 11.26 -8.43
CA ALA A 481 -2.75 10.15 -9.00
C ALA A 481 -3.30 8.77 -8.63
N TYR A 482 -4.37 8.32 -9.30
CA TYR A 482 -4.58 6.89 -9.58
C TYR A 482 -5.33 6.69 -10.92
N PRO A 483 -4.93 5.72 -11.78
CA PRO A 483 -5.43 5.59 -13.15
C PRO A 483 -6.74 4.81 -13.24
N GLN A 484 -7.52 5.17 -14.26
CA GLN A 484 -8.71 4.46 -14.74
C GLN A 484 -8.34 3.11 -15.37
N GLU A 485 -8.67 2.01 -14.70
CA GLU A 485 -8.99 0.74 -15.34
C GLU A 485 -10.12 0.10 -14.53
N TYR A 486 -11.02 -0.64 -15.20
CA TYR A 486 -12.29 -1.21 -14.72
C TYR A 486 -13.54 -0.32 -14.86
N PHE A 487 -13.99 -0.16 -16.10
CA PHE A 487 -15.42 -0.23 -16.43
C PHE A 487 -15.56 -0.81 -17.85
N GLN A 488 -15.95 -2.08 -17.95
CA GLN A 488 -16.70 -2.59 -19.11
C GLN A 488 -18.06 -3.05 -18.58
N PRO A 489 -19.18 -2.64 -19.20
CA PRO A 489 -20.48 -3.20 -18.89
C PRO A 489 -20.63 -4.58 -19.52
N THR A 490 -21.40 -5.40 -18.82
CA THR A 490 -21.83 -6.79 -19.09
C THR A 490 -22.08 -7.17 -20.54
#